data_AF-C5L459-F1
#
_entry.id   AF-C5L459-F1
#
_cell.length_a   1.000
_cell.length_b   1.000
_cell.length_c   1.000
_cell.angle_alpha   90.00
_cell.angle_beta   90.00
_cell.angle_gamma   90.00
#
_symmetry.space_group_name_H-M   'P 1'
#
loop_
_entity.id
_entity.type
_entity.pdbx_description
1 polymer ?
#
loop_
_entity_poly.entity_id
_entity_poly.type
_entity_poly.pdbx_seq_one_letter_code
_entity_poly.pdbx_strand_id
1 'polypeptide(L)'
;MVVITEDKAKAAITQEAVAKQEKEASAQAAVAQEIKDDAQKDLDEALPALEVAVQCLKSLKLSHIQEVKALANPPGGVKLTLEAICIMFEVKPTMKNDPERPGKKITDYWESAKSQVLSDPKGLLEKLFAFDKDNIPEKVITNIEPYIGREDFDPAVIKKASVACE
;
A
#
# COMPACT_ATOMS: atom_id res chain seq x y z
N MET A 1 9.39 66.58 -24.95
CA MET A 1 8.09 66.35 -24.28
C MET A 1 7.35 65.13 -24.83
N VAL A 2 7.39 64.86 -26.15
CA VAL A 2 6.67 63.75 -26.80
C VAL A 2 7.09 62.34 -26.33
N VAL A 3 8.36 62.14 -26.03
CA VAL A 3 8.90 60.83 -25.59
C VAL A 3 8.32 60.39 -24.24
N ILE A 4 8.13 61.33 -23.31
CA ILE A 4 7.65 61.04 -21.94
C ILE A 4 6.18 60.58 -21.94
N THR A 5 5.37 61.09 -22.89
CA THR A 5 3.96 60.71 -23.01
C THR A 5 3.79 59.31 -23.61
N GLU A 6 4.61 58.93 -24.58
CA GLU A 6 4.61 57.57 -25.13
C GLU A 6 5.08 56.53 -24.11
N ASP A 7 6.13 56.85 -23.34
CA ASP A 7 6.63 55.96 -22.29
C ASP A 7 5.61 55.76 -21.16
N LYS A 8 4.87 56.81 -20.78
CA LYS A 8 3.75 56.69 -19.81
C LYS A 8 2.63 55.79 -20.32
N ALA A 9 2.27 55.89 -21.60
CA ALA A 9 1.22 55.06 -22.19
C ALA A 9 1.64 53.58 -22.26
N LYS A 10 2.89 53.30 -22.65
CA LYS A 10 3.44 51.93 -22.65
C LYS A 10 3.50 51.35 -21.24
N ALA A 11 3.96 52.12 -20.25
CA ALA A 11 4.01 51.69 -18.86
C ALA A 11 2.62 51.33 -18.30
N ALA A 12 1.58 52.10 -18.63
CA ALA A 12 0.21 51.81 -18.20
C ALA A 12 -0.31 50.49 -18.79
N ILE A 13 -0.07 50.23 -20.08
CA ILE A 13 -0.47 48.98 -20.75
C ILE A 13 0.27 47.78 -20.13
N THR A 14 1.59 47.92 -19.89
CA THR A 14 2.37 46.87 -19.24
C THR A 14 1.90 46.60 -17.81
N GLN A 15 1.58 47.64 -17.04
CA GLN A 15 1.08 47.50 -15.67
C GLN A 15 -0.27 46.77 -15.61
N GLU A 16 -1.17 47.06 -16.55
CA GLU A 16 -2.47 46.38 -16.64
C GLU A 16 -2.30 44.90 -17.05
N ALA A 17 -1.40 44.61 -17.99
CA ALA A 17 -1.06 43.24 -18.39
C ALA A 17 -0.45 42.43 -17.24
N VAL A 18 0.48 43.02 -16.48
CA VAL A 18 1.10 42.39 -15.30
C VAL A 18 0.05 42.15 -14.22
N ALA A 19 -0.82 43.11 -13.91
CA ALA A 19 -1.86 42.94 -12.90
C ALA A 19 -2.87 41.82 -13.27
N LYS A 20 -3.18 41.66 -14.57
CA LYS A 20 -3.99 40.55 -15.06
C LYS A 20 -3.26 39.21 -14.88
N GLN A 21 -1.99 39.16 -15.27
CA GLN A 21 -1.18 37.94 -15.17
C GLN A 21 -0.92 37.54 -13.72
N GLU A 22 -0.73 38.49 -12.79
CA GLU A 22 -0.63 38.24 -11.35
C GLU A 22 -1.91 37.63 -10.79
N LYS A 23 -3.09 38.11 -11.20
CA LYS A 23 -4.37 37.53 -10.78
C LYS A 23 -4.54 36.10 -11.28
N GLU A 24 -4.22 35.84 -12.55
CA GLU A 24 -4.29 34.50 -13.13
C GLU A 24 -3.29 33.54 -12.46
N ALA A 25 -2.05 33.99 -12.24
CA ALA A 25 -1.03 33.22 -11.55
C ALA A 25 -1.40 32.95 -10.08
N SER A 26 -1.96 33.94 -9.37
CA SER A 26 -2.42 33.78 -7.99
C SER A 26 -3.59 32.81 -7.91
N ALA A 27 -4.50 32.80 -8.88
CA ALA A 27 -5.61 31.85 -8.92
C ALA A 27 -5.11 30.42 -9.18
N GLN A 28 -4.18 30.25 -10.12
CA GLN A 28 -3.56 28.94 -10.38
C GLN A 28 -2.74 28.44 -9.18
N ALA A 29 -2.01 29.35 -8.51
CA ALA A 29 -1.27 29.02 -7.30
C ALA A 29 -2.20 28.57 -6.16
N ALA A 30 -3.36 29.22 -6.00
CA ALA A 30 -4.35 28.82 -5.00
C ALA A 30 -4.88 27.40 -5.27
N VAL A 31 -5.26 27.10 -6.52
CA VAL A 31 -5.74 25.75 -6.89
C VAL A 31 -4.66 24.69 -6.69
N ALA A 32 -3.42 24.98 -7.09
CA ALA A 32 -2.30 24.06 -6.89
C ALA A 32 -2.01 23.83 -5.40
N GLN A 33 -2.18 24.86 -4.57
CA GLN A 33 -2.02 24.78 -3.13
C GLN A 33 -3.12 23.92 -2.50
N GLU A 34 -4.38 24.08 -2.91
CA GLU A 34 -5.49 23.24 -2.44
C GLU A 34 -5.25 21.75 -2.78
N ILE A 35 -4.89 21.44 -4.02
CA ILE A 35 -4.58 20.05 -4.44
C ILE A 35 -3.41 19.47 -3.62
N LYS A 36 -2.38 20.29 -3.37
CA LYS A 36 -1.24 19.87 -2.57
C LYS A 36 -1.65 19.60 -1.12
N ASP A 37 -2.46 20.46 -0.53
CA ASP A 37 -2.87 20.34 0.87
C ASP A 37 -3.78 19.12 1.07
N ASP A 38 -4.69 18.85 0.13
CA ASP A 38 -5.51 17.64 0.13
C ASP A 38 -4.65 16.36 0.03
N ALA A 39 -3.72 16.31 -0.93
CA ALA A 39 -2.83 15.17 -1.08
C ALA A 39 -1.90 14.98 0.13
N GLN A 40 -1.42 16.07 0.73
CA GLN A 40 -0.58 16.01 1.93
C GLN A 40 -1.37 15.49 3.13
N LYS A 41 -2.64 15.88 3.26
CA LYS A 41 -3.50 15.38 4.33
C LYS A 41 -3.69 13.86 4.25
N ASP A 42 -4.04 13.34 3.07
CA ASP A 42 -4.22 11.90 2.88
C ASP A 42 -2.92 11.13 3.17
N LEU A 43 -1.78 11.71 2.79
CA LEU A 43 -0.46 11.15 3.10
C LEU A 43 -0.18 11.14 4.61
N ASP A 44 -0.46 12.24 5.30
CA ASP A 44 -0.25 12.38 6.75
C ASP A 44 -1.15 11.44 7.55
N GLU A 45 -2.33 11.08 7.03
CA GLU A 45 -3.21 10.07 7.64
C GLU A 45 -2.68 8.64 7.44
N ALA A 46 -2.04 8.33 6.31
CA ALA A 46 -1.55 6.99 5.98
C ALA A 46 -0.17 6.68 6.58
N LEU A 47 0.72 7.67 6.69
CA LEU A 47 2.09 7.49 7.19
C LEU A 47 2.18 6.84 8.59
N PRO A 48 1.37 7.23 9.60
CA PRO A 48 1.42 6.63 10.93
C PRO A 48 1.16 5.12 10.91
N ALA A 49 0.17 4.68 10.13
CA ALA A 49 -0.14 3.26 10.00
C ALA A 49 1.02 2.47 9.36
N LEU A 50 1.65 3.05 8.34
CA LEU A 50 2.82 2.47 7.69
C LEU A 50 4.01 2.38 8.66
N GLU A 51 4.27 3.41 9.45
CA GLU A 51 5.35 3.39 10.44
C GLU A 51 5.14 2.30 11.49
N VAL A 52 3.91 2.15 12.00
CA VAL A 52 3.56 1.07 12.95
C VAL A 52 3.82 -0.30 12.31
N ALA A 53 3.38 -0.52 11.07
CA ALA A 53 3.62 -1.77 10.36
C ALA A 53 5.13 -2.08 10.20
N VAL A 54 5.94 -1.07 9.87
CA VAL A 54 7.41 -1.21 9.77
C VAL A 54 8.04 -1.54 11.14
N GLN A 55 7.55 -0.97 12.24
CA GLN A 55 8.03 -1.31 13.57
C GLN A 55 7.64 -2.74 13.97
N CYS A 56 6.43 -3.18 13.68
CA CYS A 56 6.00 -4.57 13.87
C CYS A 56 6.90 -5.52 13.10
N LEU A 57 7.20 -5.22 11.82
CA LEU A 57 8.10 -6.00 10.99
C LEU A 57 9.52 -6.10 11.58
N LYS A 58 10.05 -5.01 12.16
CA LYS A 58 11.35 -5.02 12.86
C LYS A 58 11.36 -5.88 14.13
N SER A 59 10.20 -6.07 14.76
CA SER A 59 10.05 -6.92 15.94
C SER A 59 9.92 -8.41 15.58
N LEU A 60 9.62 -8.73 14.31
CA LEU A 60 9.43 -10.09 13.83
C LEU A 60 10.76 -10.86 13.83
N LYS A 61 10.75 -12.02 14.49
CA LYS A 61 11.93 -12.89 14.61
C LYS A 61 11.80 -14.08 13.68
N LEU A 62 12.95 -14.64 13.30
CA LEU A 62 13.03 -15.87 12.52
C LEU A 62 12.24 -17.03 13.15
N SER A 63 12.29 -17.16 14.48
CA SER A 63 11.58 -18.20 15.23
C SER A 63 10.06 -18.12 15.04
N HIS A 64 9.50 -16.90 15.02
CA HIS A 64 8.06 -16.71 14.83
C HIS A 64 7.60 -17.23 13.46
N ILE A 65 8.39 -17.01 12.40
CA ILE A 65 8.08 -17.50 11.05
C ILE A 65 8.23 -19.03 10.99
N GLN A 66 9.23 -19.58 11.68
CA GLN A 66 9.41 -21.03 11.77
C GLN A 66 8.24 -21.71 12.50
N GLU A 67 7.69 -21.10 13.55
CA GLU A 67 6.48 -21.57 14.23
C GLU A 67 5.28 -21.60 13.30
N VAL A 68 5.04 -20.52 12.53
CA VAL A 68 3.96 -20.48 11.53
C VAL A 68 4.14 -21.58 10.47
N LYS A 69 5.37 -21.80 9.98
CA LYS A 69 5.69 -22.87 9.03
C LYS A 69 5.41 -24.27 9.59
N ALA A 70 5.67 -24.48 10.88
CA ALA A 70 5.51 -25.76 11.55
C ALA A 70 4.03 -26.15 11.75
N LEU A 71 3.10 -25.20 11.64
CA LEU A 71 1.67 -25.48 11.70
C LEU A 71 1.28 -26.50 10.63
N ALA A 72 0.56 -27.55 11.03
CA ALA A 72 -0.04 -28.51 10.10
C ALA A 72 -1.35 -27.96 9.54
N ASN A 73 -2.17 -27.35 10.41
CA ASN A 73 -3.43 -26.70 10.06
C ASN A 73 -3.49 -25.29 10.70
N PRO A 74 -3.14 -24.23 9.96
CA PRO A 74 -3.12 -22.89 10.52
C PRO A 74 -4.54 -22.38 10.85
N PRO A 75 -4.69 -21.54 11.90
CA PRO A 75 -5.94 -20.82 12.18
C PRO A 75 -6.39 -19.95 11.00
N GLY A 76 -7.67 -19.61 10.95
CA GLY A 76 -8.26 -18.80 9.87
C GLY A 76 -7.50 -17.49 9.62
N GLY A 77 -7.19 -16.73 10.68
CA GLY A 77 -6.45 -15.48 10.54
C GLY A 77 -5.03 -15.66 9.95
N VAL A 78 -4.33 -16.73 10.33
CA VAL A 78 -3.00 -17.04 9.78
C VAL A 78 -3.11 -17.42 8.29
N LYS A 79 -4.17 -18.14 7.90
CA LYS A 79 -4.44 -18.45 6.48
C LYS A 79 -4.68 -17.18 5.66
N LEU A 80 -5.54 -16.28 6.16
CA LEU A 80 -5.83 -15.00 5.50
C LEU A 80 -4.58 -14.14 5.34
N THR A 81 -3.75 -14.06 6.39
CA THR A 81 -2.50 -13.27 6.36
C THR A 81 -1.53 -13.80 5.31
N LEU A 82 -1.38 -15.13 5.25
CA LEU A 82 -0.49 -15.75 4.26
C LEU A 82 -1.03 -15.67 2.84
N GLU A 83 -2.35 -15.73 2.68
CA GLU A 83 -3.01 -15.52 1.40
C GLU A 83 -2.78 -14.09 0.89
N ALA A 84 -2.97 -13.09 1.76
CA ALA A 84 -2.63 -11.70 1.49
C ALA A 84 -1.16 -11.53 1.08
N ILE A 85 -0.22 -12.11 1.84
CA ILE A 85 1.21 -12.09 1.51
C ILE A 85 1.47 -12.74 0.14
N CYS A 86 0.83 -13.88 -0.16
CA CYS A 86 0.96 -14.52 -1.46
C CYS A 86 0.45 -13.63 -2.60
N ILE A 87 -0.65 -12.91 -2.41
CA ILE A 87 -1.17 -11.96 -3.40
C ILE A 87 -0.17 -10.81 -3.61
N MET A 88 0.36 -10.23 -2.52
CA MET A 88 1.31 -9.12 -2.57
C MET A 88 2.63 -9.48 -3.26
N PHE A 89 3.10 -10.73 -3.10
CA PHE A 89 4.29 -11.25 -3.79
C PHE A 89 3.97 -12.00 -5.10
N GLU A 90 2.74 -11.90 -5.60
CA GLU A 90 2.26 -12.55 -6.82
C GLU A 90 2.52 -14.06 -6.88
N VAL A 91 2.52 -14.72 -5.72
CA VAL A 91 2.67 -16.16 -5.59
C VAL A 91 1.39 -16.84 -6.04
N LYS A 92 1.50 -17.70 -7.05
CA LYS A 92 0.35 -18.43 -7.61
C LYS A 92 -0.16 -19.47 -6.60
N PRO A 93 -1.49 -19.58 -6.43
CA PRO A 93 -2.09 -20.61 -5.58
C PRO A 93 -1.91 -22.00 -6.19
N THR A 94 -1.88 -23.01 -5.34
CA THR A 94 -1.87 -24.41 -5.75
C THR A 94 -3.31 -24.88 -5.94
N MET A 95 -3.59 -25.56 -7.05
CA MET A 95 -4.92 -26.13 -7.30
C MET A 95 -5.03 -27.49 -6.64
N LYS A 96 -5.91 -27.63 -5.65
CA LYS A 96 -6.21 -28.90 -4.98
C LYS A 96 -7.62 -29.37 -5.29
N ASN A 97 -7.82 -30.67 -5.24
CA ASN A 97 -9.17 -31.22 -5.28
C ASN A 97 -9.91 -30.82 -4.00
N ASP A 98 -11.13 -30.33 -4.18
CA ASP A 98 -12.02 -29.94 -3.10
C ASP A 98 -12.37 -31.19 -2.26
N PRO A 99 -12.01 -31.22 -0.97
CA PRO A 99 -12.31 -32.34 -0.09
C PRO A 99 -13.82 -32.49 0.18
N GLU A 100 -14.62 -31.43 0.03
CA GLU A 100 -16.07 -31.46 0.20
C GLU A 100 -16.79 -31.75 -1.13
N ARG A 101 -16.16 -31.45 -2.27
CA ARG A 101 -16.76 -31.65 -3.62
C ARG A 101 -15.80 -32.39 -4.56
N PRO A 102 -15.79 -33.73 -4.50
CA PRO A 102 -14.97 -34.55 -5.39
C PRO A 102 -15.14 -34.15 -6.87
N GLY A 103 -14.05 -33.73 -7.52
CA GLY A 103 -14.03 -33.30 -8.92
C GLY A 103 -13.98 -31.79 -9.16
N LYS A 104 -14.18 -30.95 -8.13
CA LYS A 104 -13.87 -29.51 -8.22
C LYS A 104 -12.45 -29.24 -7.72
N LYS A 105 -11.78 -28.27 -8.35
CA LYS A 105 -10.48 -27.76 -7.89
C LYS A 105 -10.68 -26.45 -7.13
N ILE A 106 -10.08 -26.34 -5.96
CA ILE A 106 -10.02 -25.12 -5.14
C ILE A 106 -8.61 -24.55 -5.17
N THR A 107 -8.51 -23.23 -5.05
CA THR A 107 -7.26 -22.50 -4.88
C THR A 107 -6.82 -22.61 -3.43
N ASP A 108 -5.68 -23.25 -3.19
CA ASP A 108 -5.04 -23.36 -1.88
C ASP A 108 -3.77 -22.49 -1.86
N TYR A 109 -3.87 -21.34 -1.20
CA TYR A 109 -2.73 -20.46 -0.97
C TYR A 109 -1.84 -20.93 0.17
N TRP A 110 -2.32 -21.76 1.10
CA TRP A 110 -1.52 -22.22 2.24
C TRP A 110 -0.38 -23.12 1.80
N GLU A 111 -0.62 -24.06 0.89
CA GLU A 111 0.47 -24.91 0.38
C GLU A 111 1.50 -24.12 -0.43
N SER A 112 1.06 -23.17 -1.25
CA SER A 112 1.96 -22.27 -1.98
C SER A 112 2.75 -21.38 -1.03
N ALA A 113 2.10 -20.80 -0.02
CA ALA A 113 2.75 -20.02 1.03
C ALA A 113 3.80 -20.87 1.76
N LYS A 114 3.45 -22.08 2.18
CA LYS A 114 4.36 -22.95 2.92
C LYS A 114 5.61 -23.34 2.13
N SER A 115 5.44 -23.59 0.83
CA SER A 115 6.52 -24.06 -0.06
C SER A 115 7.34 -22.93 -0.71
N GLN A 116 6.77 -21.74 -0.91
CA GLN A 116 7.44 -20.65 -1.63
C GLN A 116 7.72 -19.41 -0.77
N VAL A 117 6.88 -19.15 0.24
CA VAL A 117 6.99 -17.97 1.11
C VAL A 117 7.70 -18.33 2.42
N LEU A 118 7.21 -19.37 3.09
CA LEU A 118 7.74 -19.83 4.39
C LEU A 118 8.89 -20.85 4.25
N SER A 119 9.25 -21.25 3.02
CA SER A 119 10.34 -22.21 2.80
C SER A 119 11.68 -21.65 3.26
N ASP A 120 11.94 -20.37 3.00
CA ASP A 120 13.07 -19.60 3.50
C ASP A 120 12.60 -18.44 4.41
N PRO A 121 12.54 -18.67 5.73
CA PRO A 121 12.13 -17.64 6.69
C PRO A 121 13.03 -16.40 6.72
N LYS A 122 14.33 -16.54 6.40
CA LYS A 122 15.25 -15.38 6.38
C LYS A 122 15.01 -14.56 5.12
N GLY A 123 14.93 -15.22 3.96
CA GLY A 123 14.62 -14.56 2.70
C GLY A 123 13.25 -13.88 2.70
N LEU A 124 12.26 -14.42 3.42
CA LEU A 124 10.96 -13.76 3.59
C LEU A 124 11.11 -12.41 4.32
N LEU A 125 11.84 -12.36 5.43
CA LEU A 125 12.08 -11.10 6.14
C LEU A 125 12.76 -10.07 5.24
N GLU A 126 13.80 -10.49 4.51
CA GLU A 126 14.52 -9.61 3.59
C GLU A 126 13.58 -9.07 2.50
N LYS A 127 12.72 -9.91 1.93
CA LYS A 127 11.70 -9.50 0.94
C LYS A 127 10.66 -8.54 1.51
N LEU A 128 10.24 -8.73 2.75
CA LEU A 128 9.28 -7.83 3.41
C LEU A 128 9.90 -6.44 3.63
N PHE A 129 11.17 -6.36 4.04
CA PHE A 129 11.87 -5.07 4.19
C PHE A 129 12.19 -4.40 2.86
N ALA A 130 12.47 -5.18 1.82
CA ALA A 130 12.81 -4.70 0.49
C ALA A 130 11.60 -4.56 -0.45
N PHE A 131 10.36 -4.69 0.07
CA PHE A 131 9.16 -4.64 -0.76
C PHE A 131 8.98 -3.25 -1.39
N ASP A 132 8.75 -3.24 -2.70
CA ASP A 132 8.48 -2.01 -3.46
C ASP A 132 7.01 -1.61 -3.32
N LYS A 133 6.72 -0.88 -2.25
CA LYS A 133 5.40 -0.32 -1.94
C LYS A 133 4.97 0.79 -2.91
N ASP A 134 5.91 1.36 -3.66
CA ASP A 134 5.67 2.53 -4.50
C ASP A 134 5.25 2.10 -5.93
N ASN A 135 5.50 0.84 -6.31
CA ASN A 135 5.18 0.28 -7.63
C ASN A 135 4.40 -1.03 -7.57
N ILE A 136 3.27 -1.05 -6.86
CA ILE A 136 2.40 -2.23 -6.76
C ILE A 136 1.54 -2.36 -8.02
N PRO A 137 1.53 -3.51 -8.74
CA PRO A 137 0.68 -3.70 -9.91
C PRO A 137 -0.81 -3.57 -9.58
N GLU A 138 -1.59 -2.93 -10.46
CA GLU A 138 -3.04 -2.72 -10.27
C GLU A 138 -3.80 -4.03 -9.99
N LYS A 139 -3.40 -5.11 -10.67
CA LYS A 139 -3.96 -6.45 -10.43
C LYS A 139 -3.79 -6.92 -8.98
N VAL A 140 -2.67 -6.62 -8.35
CA VAL A 140 -2.41 -6.98 -6.94
C VAL A 140 -3.33 -6.15 -6.04
N ILE A 141 -3.48 -4.85 -6.34
CA ILE A 141 -4.37 -3.93 -5.60
C ILE A 141 -5.83 -4.44 -5.64
N THR A 142 -6.34 -4.77 -6.83
CA THR A 142 -7.71 -5.30 -6.96
C THR A 142 -7.91 -6.63 -6.23
N ASN A 143 -6.89 -7.48 -6.20
CA ASN A 143 -6.99 -8.78 -5.53
C ASN A 143 -6.90 -8.68 -4.00
N ILE A 144 -6.20 -7.67 -3.47
CA ILE A 144 -6.04 -7.47 -2.03
C ILE A 144 -7.16 -6.62 -1.43
N GLU A 145 -7.82 -5.77 -2.23
CA GLU A 145 -8.94 -4.92 -1.81
C GLU A 145 -10.03 -5.66 -1.01
N PRO A 146 -10.47 -6.88 -1.37
CA PRO A 146 -11.47 -7.62 -0.58
C PRO A 146 -11.01 -8.03 0.82
N TYR A 147 -9.71 -7.96 1.13
CA TYR A 147 -9.16 -8.24 2.45
C TYR A 147 -9.12 -6.97 3.30
N ILE A 148 -8.95 -5.81 2.68
CA ILE A 148 -8.86 -4.51 3.33
C ILE A 148 -10.26 -4.14 3.86
N GLY A 149 -10.46 -4.19 5.17
CA GLY A 149 -11.73 -3.89 5.83
C GLY A 149 -12.56 -5.10 6.26
N ARG A 150 -12.03 -6.32 6.11
CA ARG A 150 -12.65 -7.50 6.72
C ARG A 150 -12.43 -7.53 8.23
N GLU A 151 -13.48 -7.78 8.99
CA GLU A 151 -13.41 -7.89 10.46
C GLU A 151 -12.54 -9.07 10.94
N ASP A 152 -12.48 -10.16 10.16
CA ASP A 152 -11.64 -11.32 10.43
C ASP A 152 -10.16 -11.14 10.01
N PHE A 153 -9.86 -10.00 9.36
CA PHE A 153 -8.53 -9.59 8.92
C PHE A 153 -8.08 -8.28 9.58
N ASP A 154 -8.58 -8.00 10.78
CA ASP A 154 -8.11 -6.92 11.63
C ASP A 154 -6.87 -7.33 12.44
N PRO A 155 -5.81 -6.49 12.54
CA PRO A 155 -4.59 -6.82 13.27
C PRO A 155 -4.83 -7.31 14.71
N ALA A 156 -5.79 -6.74 15.43
CA ALA A 156 -6.10 -7.15 16.81
C ALA A 156 -6.77 -8.52 16.88
N VAL A 157 -7.48 -8.94 15.83
CA VAL A 157 -8.04 -10.29 15.69
C VAL A 157 -6.94 -11.27 15.30
N ILE A 158 -6.09 -10.93 14.34
CA ILE A 158 -4.99 -11.79 13.88
C ILE A 158 -3.97 -12.05 14.98
N LYS A 159 -3.62 -11.04 15.78
CA LYS A 159 -2.73 -11.16 16.94
C LYS A 159 -3.13 -12.29 17.89
N LYS A 160 -4.44 -12.51 18.09
CA LYS A 160 -4.96 -13.58 18.96
C LYS A 160 -4.65 -14.96 18.41
N ALA A 161 -4.53 -15.10 17.10
CA ALA A 161 -4.19 -16.36 16.44
C ALA A 161 -2.66 -16.55 16.35
N SER A 162 -1.92 -15.50 16.03
CA SER A 162 -0.46 -15.54 15.92
C SER A 162 0.13 -14.15 16.02
N VAL A 163 1.04 -13.95 16.99
CA VAL A 163 1.83 -12.70 17.11
C VAL A 163 2.75 -12.49 15.91
N ALA A 164 3.09 -13.57 15.18
CA ALA A 164 3.90 -13.50 13.98
C ALA A 164 3.15 -12.91 12.77
N CYS A 165 1.82 -12.91 12.82
CA CYS A 165 0.94 -12.53 11.72
C CYS A 165 0.19 -11.22 11.99
N GLU A 166 0.41 -10.61 13.16
CA GLU A 166 -0.10 -9.26 13.48
C GLU A 166 0.55 -8.18 12.62
#